data_AF-A0A972AFE2-F1
#
_entry.id   AF-A0A972AFE2-F1
#
_cell.length_a   1.000
_cell.length_b   1.000
_cell.length_c   1.000
_cell.angle_alpha   90.00
_cell.angle_beta   90.00
_cell.angle_gamma   90.00
#
_symmetry.space_group_name_H-M   'P 1'
#
loop_
_entity.id
_entity.type
_entity.pdbx_description
1 polymer ?
#
loop_
_entity_poly.entity_id
_entity_poly.type
_entity_poly.pdbx_seq_one_letter_code
_entity_poly.pdbx_strand_id
1 'polypeptide(L)'
;MIDLNTTAKIIHEGILETLKSLSFEPVYEKGADRKNPPLKKRDEAHLMQYEGEKGKLRILFSGSKVFLLVAAPDAESEDDSDYKKVLTGFVDYDEYTEKDIRSLANDIIDEVENNFGVKSFRSQNVKMPTPVSRTQAKSGVMSYNPLTLANRLLSMYPELKEPYKQNIQDYGDFLPEDFFLNHANKYIHETIEQNDPQKMKKLFGILNEIFEDGTNETQGVIAVTILGAKYNDPDFMQKIVEYMEGGLLEAVVEVNKYLEKNRGARLRLEKPPIYKPKRDKKGGLMDLLLGGQPQQSGR
;
A
#
# COMPACT_ATOMS: atom_id res chain seq x y z
N MET A 1 2.09 -26.97 -30.48
CA MET A 1 2.77 -27.64 -29.37
C MET A 1 3.74 -26.63 -28.80
N ILE A 2 3.62 -26.34 -27.52
CA ILE A 2 4.47 -25.35 -26.88
C ILE A 2 5.76 -26.04 -26.50
N ASP A 3 6.88 -25.43 -26.84
CA ASP A 3 8.19 -25.87 -26.42
C ASP A 3 8.90 -24.75 -25.64
N LEU A 4 10.11 -25.04 -25.16
CA LEU A 4 10.93 -24.08 -24.44
C LEU A 4 11.19 -22.80 -25.24
N ASN A 5 11.47 -22.91 -26.54
CA ASN A 5 11.83 -21.74 -27.36
C ASN A 5 10.63 -20.82 -27.56
N THR A 6 9.45 -21.39 -27.80
CA THR A 6 8.18 -20.68 -27.93
C THR A 6 7.80 -20.04 -26.59
N THR A 7 7.97 -20.77 -25.48
CA THR A 7 7.73 -20.25 -24.12
C THR A 7 8.64 -19.07 -23.80
N ALA A 8 9.94 -19.23 -24.01
CA ALA A 8 10.92 -18.18 -23.76
C ALA A 8 10.67 -16.95 -24.63
N LYS A 9 10.28 -17.14 -25.89
CA LYS A 9 9.92 -16.05 -26.81
C LYS A 9 8.70 -15.28 -26.33
N ILE A 10 7.60 -15.97 -25.99
CA ILE A 10 6.36 -15.31 -25.52
C ILE A 10 6.63 -14.54 -24.22
N ILE A 11 7.36 -15.13 -23.27
CA ILE A 11 7.72 -14.46 -22.02
C ILE A 11 8.60 -13.24 -22.33
N HIS A 12 9.66 -13.40 -23.13
CA HIS A 12 10.57 -12.30 -23.45
C HIS A 12 9.85 -11.13 -24.11
N GLU A 13 9.04 -11.39 -25.15
CA GLU A 13 8.27 -10.36 -25.84
C GLU A 13 7.24 -9.69 -24.91
N GLY A 14 6.61 -10.48 -24.02
CA GLY A 14 5.63 -10.00 -23.06
C GLY A 14 6.20 -9.02 -22.04
N ILE A 15 7.41 -9.30 -21.51
CA ILE A 15 8.00 -8.50 -20.43
C ILE A 15 8.88 -7.34 -20.92
N LEU A 16 9.26 -7.32 -22.21
CA LEU A 16 10.31 -6.43 -22.72
C LEU A 16 9.98 -4.94 -22.57
N GLU A 17 8.72 -4.55 -22.78
CA GLU A 17 8.29 -3.15 -22.65
C GLU A 17 8.41 -2.67 -21.20
N THR A 18 7.95 -3.47 -20.24
CA THR A 18 8.09 -3.18 -18.80
C THR A 18 9.56 -3.07 -18.40
N LEU A 19 10.40 -4.02 -18.82
CA LEU A 19 11.83 -4.00 -18.50
C LEU A 19 12.52 -2.75 -19.04
N LYS A 20 12.23 -2.34 -20.28
CA LYS A 20 12.74 -1.09 -20.85
C LYS A 20 12.28 0.13 -20.07
N SER A 21 11.02 0.16 -19.62
CA SER A 21 10.49 1.27 -18.80
C SER A 21 11.19 1.40 -17.45
N LEU A 22 11.77 0.30 -16.95
CA LEU A 22 12.53 0.24 -15.70
C LEU A 22 14.05 0.30 -15.92
N SER A 23 14.49 0.64 -17.14
CA SER A 23 15.90 0.75 -17.52
C SER A 23 16.69 -0.57 -17.40
N PHE A 24 16.03 -1.70 -17.66
CA PHE A 24 16.67 -3.00 -17.84
C PHE A 24 16.89 -3.31 -19.31
N GLU A 25 18.04 -3.88 -19.62
CA GLU A 25 18.41 -4.36 -20.95
C GLU A 25 18.71 -5.87 -20.93
N PRO A 26 18.32 -6.62 -21.97
CA PRO A 26 18.67 -8.02 -22.11
C PRO A 26 20.18 -8.24 -22.31
N VAL A 27 20.73 -9.25 -21.62
CA VAL A 27 22.13 -9.66 -21.75
C VAL A 27 22.25 -10.78 -22.78
N TYR A 28 22.82 -10.45 -23.94
CA TYR A 28 23.05 -11.40 -25.04
C TYR A 28 24.47 -11.97 -25.01
N GLU A 29 24.62 -13.25 -25.36
CA GLU A 29 25.93 -13.82 -25.67
C GLU A 29 26.56 -13.17 -26.91
N LYS A 30 27.89 -13.14 -26.96
CA LYS A 30 28.63 -12.52 -28.05
C LYS A 30 28.31 -13.22 -29.38
N GLY A 31 27.74 -12.48 -30.32
CA GLY A 31 27.34 -13.01 -31.63
C GLY A 31 25.91 -13.54 -31.72
N ALA A 32 25.11 -13.43 -30.66
CA ALA A 32 23.70 -13.83 -30.67
C ALA A 32 22.84 -12.93 -31.56
N ASP A 33 21.84 -13.53 -32.21
CA ASP A 33 20.82 -12.80 -32.96
C ASP A 33 19.84 -12.12 -31.99
N ARG A 34 19.88 -10.78 -31.97
CA ARG A 34 19.02 -9.94 -31.12
C ARG A 34 17.54 -9.98 -31.50
N LYS A 35 17.16 -10.69 -32.57
CA LYS A 35 15.76 -10.99 -32.91
C LYS A 35 15.16 -12.13 -32.10
N ASN A 36 15.98 -12.91 -31.40
CA ASN A 36 15.56 -14.02 -30.55
C ASN A 36 15.71 -13.65 -29.06
N PRO A 37 14.99 -14.31 -28.15
CA PRO A 37 15.19 -14.12 -26.72
C PRO A 37 16.66 -14.41 -26.31
N PRO A 38 17.19 -13.73 -25.27
CA PRO A 38 18.56 -13.92 -24.76
C PRO A 38 18.67 -15.23 -23.95
N LEU A 39 18.31 -16.35 -24.57
CA LEU A 39 18.25 -17.66 -23.92
C LEU A 39 19.62 -18.35 -23.97
N LYS A 40 20.19 -18.64 -22.80
CA LYS A 40 21.47 -19.32 -22.62
C LYS A 40 21.26 -20.65 -21.90
N LYS A 41 21.94 -21.70 -22.31
CA LYS A 41 21.97 -22.98 -21.58
C LYS A 41 22.93 -22.90 -20.38
N ARG A 42 22.49 -23.39 -19.22
CA ARG A 42 23.30 -23.53 -18.00
C ARG A 42 22.97 -24.87 -17.36
N ASP A 43 23.91 -25.81 -17.48
CA ASP A 43 23.76 -27.21 -17.07
C ASP A 43 22.50 -27.86 -17.69
N GLU A 44 21.56 -28.30 -16.85
CA GLU A 44 20.27 -28.89 -17.23
C GLU A 44 19.15 -27.84 -17.41
N ALA A 45 19.45 -26.56 -17.21
CA ALA A 45 18.50 -25.46 -17.28
C ALA A 45 18.82 -24.49 -18.43
N HIS A 46 17.89 -23.58 -18.71
CA HIS A 46 18.09 -22.44 -19.60
C HIS A 46 17.76 -21.16 -18.87
N LEU A 47 18.46 -20.07 -19.17
CA LEU A 47 18.28 -18.79 -18.50
C LEU A 47 18.16 -17.64 -19.49
N MET A 48 17.35 -16.64 -19.13
CA MET A 48 17.39 -15.30 -19.71
C MET A 48 17.83 -14.32 -18.63
N GLN A 49 18.79 -13.46 -18.95
CA GLN A 49 19.33 -12.47 -18.01
C GLN A 49 19.09 -11.05 -18.53
N TYR A 50 18.79 -10.15 -17.60
CA TYR A 50 18.61 -8.73 -17.87
C TYR A 50 19.26 -7.93 -16.74
N GLU A 51 19.84 -6.80 -17.10
CA GLU A 51 20.59 -5.95 -16.18
C GLU A 51 20.17 -4.49 -16.36
N GLY A 52 20.11 -3.76 -15.24
CA GLY A 52 19.76 -2.35 -15.21
C GLY A 52 20.38 -1.66 -14.00
N GLU A 53 20.24 -0.34 -13.92
CA GLU A 53 20.82 0.45 -12.83
C GLU A 53 20.30 0.03 -11.44
N LYS A 54 19.07 -0.49 -11.38
CA LYS A 54 18.40 -0.87 -10.13
C LYS A 54 18.72 -2.29 -9.66
N GLY A 55 19.30 -3.14 -10.51
CA GLY A 55 19.53 -4.53 -10.19
C GLY A 55 19.72 -5.45 -11.38
N LYS A 56 19.64 -6.75 -11.10
CA LYS A 56 19.73 -7.82 -12.09
C LYS A 56 18.54 -8.76 -11.94
N LEU A 57 18.12 -9.36 -13.05
CA LEU A 57 17.04 -10.34 -13.06
C LEU A 57 17.37 -11.52 -13.98
N ARG A 58 17.02 -12.73 -13.52
CA ARG A 58 17.20 -13.99 -14.24
C ARG A 58 15.87 -14.75 -14.29
N ILE A 59 15.50 -15.21 -15.47
CA ILE A 59 14.38 -16.15 -15.67
C ILE A 59 14.98 -17.51 -15.98
N LEU A 60 14.81 -18.47 -15.08
CA LEU A 60 15.38 -19.80 -15.18
C LEU A 60 14.31 -20.83 -15.56
N PHE A 61 14.53 -21.56 -16.64
CA PHE A 61 13.72 -22.67 -17.13
C PHE A 61 14.39 -23.98 -16.76
N SER A 62 13.76 -24.79 -15.91
CA SER A 62 14.27 -26.10 -15.46
C SER A 62 13.14 -27.13 -15.52
N GLY A 63 13.17 -27.98 -16.54
CA GLY A 63 12.05 -28.87 -16.86
C GLY A 63 10.76 -28.08 -17.07
N SER A 64 9.71 -28.43 -16.33
CA SER A 64 8.42 -27.72 -16.34
C SER A 64 8.37 -26.48 -15.43
N LYS A 65 9.45 -26.16 -14.70
CA LYS A 65 9.47 -25.03 -13.77
C LYS A 65 10.11 -23.80 -14.40
N VAL A 66 9.51 -22.65 -14.11
CA VAL A 66 10.06 -21.33 -14.45
C VAL A 66 10.28 -20.55 -13.17
N PHE A 67 11.47 -20.00 -12.95
CA PHE A 67 11.79 -19.22 -11.77
C PHE A 67 12.16 -17.80 -12.15
N LEU A 68 11.68 -16.82 -11.39
CA LEU A 68 12.20 -15.45 -11.43
C LEU A 68 13.12 -15.23 -10.25
N LEU A 69 14.34 -14.82 -10.55
CA LEU A 69 15.37 -14.48 -9.59
C LEU A 69 15.75 -13.01 -9.76
N VAL A 70 15.92 -12.30 -8.64
CA VAL A 70 16.27 -10.87 -8.62
C VAL A 70 17.45 -10.63 -7.69
N ALA A 71 18.31 -9.67 -8.05
CA ALA A 71 19.45 -9.30 -7.24
C ALA A 71 19.74 -7.80 -7.31
N ALA A 72 20.55 -7.33 -6.35
CA ALA A 72 21.12 -5.99 -6.34
C ALA A 72 22.08 -5.79 -7.54
N PRO A 73 22.36 -4.53 -7.95
CA PRO A 73 23.16 -4.26 -9.15
C PRO A 73 24.62 -4.71 -9.03
N ASP A 74 25.13 -4.84 -7.81
CA ASP A 74 26.48 -5.29 -7.46
C ASP A 74 26.60 -6.82 -7.32
N ALA A 75 25.54 -7.58 -7.60
CA ALA A 75 25.60 -9.05 -7.55
C ALA A 75 26.55 -9.61 -8.63
N GLU A 76 27.51 -10.43 -8.23
CA GLU A 76 28.54 -11.01 -9.13
C GLU A 76 28.48 -12.54 -9.21
N SER A 77 27.70 -13.21 -8.36
CA SER A 77 27.57 -14.67 -8.35
C SER A 77 27.07 -15.28 -9.68
N GLU A 78 27.81 -16.25 -10.18
CA GLU A 78 27.42 -17.10 -11.32
C GLU A 78 26.44 -18.22 -10.91
N ASP A 79 26.45 -18.64 -9.64
CA ASP A 79 25.66 -19.73 -9.06
C ASP A 79 24.32 -19.29 -8.44
N ASP A 80 23.92 -18.04 -8.70
CA ASP A 80 22.72 -17.40 -8.14
C ASP A 80 22.76 -17.14 -6.62
N SER A 81 23.89 -17.26 -5.92
CA SER A 81 23.96 -17.08 -4.46
C SER A 81 23.50 -15.70 -3.98
N ASP A 82 23.72 -14.66 -4.79
CA ASP A 82 23.31 -13.28 -4.50
C ASP A 82 21.87 -12.97 -4.94
N TYR A 83 21.19 -13.95 -5.55
CA TYR A 83 19.88 -13.77 -6.12
C TYR A 83 18.79 -14.31 -5.18
N LYS A 84 17.76 -13.49 -4.99
CA LYS A 84 16.53 -13.90 -4.30
C LYS A 84 15.53 -14.43 -5.32
N LYS A 85 15.00 -15.63 -5.09
CA LYS A 85 13.85 -16.15 -5.83
C LYS A 85 12.56 -15.44 -5.39
N VAL A 86 11.84 -14.87 -6.34
CA VAL A 86 10.59 -14.13 -6.09
C VAL A 86 9.37 -14.79 -6.71
N LEU A 87 9.54 -15.56 -7.79
CA LEU A 87 8.45 -16.31 -8.43
C LEU A 87 8.86 -17.74 -8.76
N THR A 88 7.89 -18.66 -8.67
CA THR A 88 7.98 -20.03 -9.20
C THR A 88 6.71 -20.30 -10.00
N GLY A 89 6.84 -20.35 -11.32
CA GLY A 89 5.81 -20.75 -12.27
C GLY A 89 5.98 -22.18 -12.74
N PHE A 90 4.95 -22.71 -13.37
CA PHE A 90 4.92 -24.05 -13.95
C PHE A 90 4.38 -23.98 -15.38
N VAL A 91 4.99 -24.72 -16.29
CA VAL A 91 4.58 -24.83 -17.69
C VAL A 91 4.44 -26.31 -18.01
N ASP A 92 3.21 -26.72 -18.29
CA ASP A 92 2.94 -28.03 -18.87
C ASP A 92 3.00 -27.92 -20.39
N TYR A 93 4.06 -28.45 -21.01
CA TYR A 93 4.28 -28.32 -22.45
C TYR A 93 3.25 -29.10 -23.31
N ASP A 94 2.57 -30.08 -22.71
CA ASP A 94 1.58 -30.89 -23.40
C ASP A 94 0.18 -30.24 -23.34
N GLU A 95 -0.13 -29.51 -22.26
CA GLU A 95 -1.47 -28.94 -22.02
C GLU A 95 -1.56 -27.42 -22.20
N TYR A 96 -0.50 -26.66 -21.92
CA TYR A 96 -0.58 -25.20 -21.90
C TYR A 96 -0.73 -24.60 -23.29
N THR A 97 -1.43 -23.47 -23.34
CA THR A 97 -1.61 -22.63 -24.53
C THR A 97 -0.77 -21.35 -24.44
N GLU A 98 -0.63 -20.62 -25.54
CA GLU A 98 0.08 -19.32 -25.53
C GLU A 98 -0.56 -18.34 -24.54
N LYS A 99 -1.87 -18.44 -24.30
CA LYS A 99 -2.58 -17.61 -23.34
C LYS A 99 -2.09 -17.87 -21.92
N ASP A 100 -1.84 -19.13 -21.57
CA ASP A 100 -1.36 -19.51 -20.25
C ASP A 100 0.07 -19.00 -20.02
N ILE A 101 0.91 -19.03 -21.05
CA ILE A 101 2.27 -18.46 -21.00
C ILE A 101 2.24 -16.93 -20.91
N ARG A 102 1.31 -16.27 -21.61
CA ARG A 102 1.10 -14.82 -21.44
C ARG A 102 0.65 -14.49 -20.03
N SER A 103 -0.16 -15.33 -19.40
CA SER A 103 -0.52 -15.17 -17.97
C SER A 103 0.73 -15.25 -17.09
N LEU A 104 1.60 -16.25 -17.31
CA LEU A 104 2.87 -16.36 -16.59
C LEU A 104 3.79 -15.15 -16.83
N ALA A 105 3.80 -14.61 -18.05
CA ALA A 105 4.55 -13.39 -18.35
C ALA A 105 4.01 -12.17 -17.56
N ASN A 106 2.69 -12.08 -17.38
CA ASN A 106 2.08 -11.05 -16.53
C ASN A 106 2.47 -11.24 -15.05
N ASP A 107 2.47 -12.47 -14.53
CA ASP A 107 2.91 -12.73 -13.15
C ASP A 107 4.38 -12.32 -12.95
N ILE A 108 5.23 -12.51 -13.98
CA ILE A 108 6.63 -12.04 -13.98
C ILE A 108 6.69 -10.51 -13.99
N ILE A 109 5.86 -9.83 -14.79
CA ILE A 109 5.77 -8.36 -14.82
C ILE A 109 5.42 -7.83 -13.44
N ASP A 110 4.39 -8.38 -12.79
CA ASP A 110 3.94 -7.96 -11.47
C ASP A 110 5.08 -8.06 -10.45
N GLU A 111 5.82 -9.17 -10.45
CA GLU A 111 6.96 -9.35 -9.54
C GLU A 111 8.14 -8.44 -9.88
N VAL A 112 8.42 -8.19 -11.17
CA VAL A 112 9.45 -7.24 -11.58
C VAL A 112 9.10 -5.81 -11.14
N GLU A 113 7.85 -5.38 -11.32
CA GLU A 113 7.37 -4.08 -10.88
C GLU A 113 7.38 -3.96 -9.35
N ASN A 114 7.01 -5.02 -8.63
CA ASN A 114 7.09 -5.07 -7.16
C ASN A 114 8.52 -4.93 -6.64
N ASN A 115 9.51 -5.50 -7.33
CA ASN A 115 10.91 -5.51 -6.87
C ASN A 115 11.73 -4.30 -7.40
N PHE A 116 11.42 -3.77 -8.60
CA PHE A 116 12.23 -2.76 -9.28
C PHE A 116 11.46 -1.53 -9.80
N GLY A 117 10.13 -1.55 -9.73
CA GLY A 117 9.30 -0.40 -10.05
C GLY A 117 9.74 0.85 -9.28
N VAL A 118 9.69 2.02 -9.92
CA VAL A 118 9.47 3.25 -9.14
C VAL A 118 8.09 3.02 -8.53
N LYS A 119 7.94 3.09 -7.19
CA LYS A 119 6.64 2.90 -6.53
C LYS A 119 5.60 3.85 -7.14
N SER A 120 4.94 3.34 -8.17
CA SER A 120 3.83 3.89 -8.89
C SER A 120 2.92 2.70 -8.94
N PHE A 121 2.21 2.50 -7.83
CA PHE A 121 1.20 1.46 -7.68
C PHE A 121 0.09 1.75 -8.68
N ARG A 122 0.30 1.38 -9.95
CA ARG A 122 -0.77 1.38 -10.93
C ARG A 122 -1.76 0.31 -10.50
N SER A 123 -2.90 0.78 -10.00
CA SER A 123 -4.18 0.12 -10.21
C SER A 123 -4.22 -1.36 -9.80
N GLN A 124 -3.84 -1.67 -8.56
CA GLN A 124 -4.65 -2.69 -7.89
C GLN A 124 -6.05 -2.11 -7.77
N ASN A 125 -7.07 -2.84 -8.21
CA ASN A 125 -8.46 -2.57 -7.86
C ASN A 125 -8.61 -2.78 -6.35
N VAL A 126 -8.02 -1.91 -5.54
CA VAL A 126 -8.17 -1.93 -4.09
C VAL A 126 -9.61 -1.56 -3.84
N LYS A 127 -10.41 -2.58 -3.47
CA LYS A 127 -11.82 -2.39 -3.16
C LYS A 127 -11.89 -1.37 -2.03
N MET A 128 -12.43 -0.19 -2.35
CA MET A 128 -12.53 0.89 -1.39
C MET A 128 -13.29 0.40 -0.15
N PRO A 129 -12.68 0.48 1.04
CA PRO A 129 -13.34 0.02 2.25
C PRO A 129 -14.60 0.88 2.50
N THR A 130 -15.65 0.22 2.98
CA THR A 130 -16.97 0.85 3.11
C THR A 130 -17.03 1.66 4.40
N PRO A 131 -17.40 2.96 4.35
CA PRO A 131 -17.57 3.76 5.55
C PRO A 131 -18.77 3.28 6.37
N VAL A 132 -18.72 3.51 7.68
CA VAL A 132 -19.83 3.22 8.59
C VAL A 132 -20.99 4.16 8.29
N SER A 133 -22.19 3.60 8.11
CA SER A 133 -23.38 4.41 7.86
C SER A 133 -23.90 5.07 9.14
N ARG A 134 -24.62 6.19 8.97
CA ARG A 134 -25.27 6.90 10.10
C ARG A 134 -26.23 6.00 10.89
N THR A 135 -26.94 5.12 10.21
CA THR A 135 -27.87 4.18 10.86
C THR A 135 -27.13 3.16 11.73
N GLN A 136 -25.99 2.65 11.26
CA GLN A 136 -25.15 1.73 12.03
C GLN A 136 -24.52 2.40 13.25
N ALA A 137 -24.08 3.66 13.11
CA ALA A 137 -23.58 4.48 14.20
C ALA A 137 -24.64 4.73 15.28
N LYS A 138 -25.77 5.31 14.90
CA LYS A 138 -26.83 5.69 15.86
C LYS A 138 -27.54 4.52 16.53
N SER A 139 -27.48 3.33 15.94
CA SER A 139 -28.01 2.12 16.57
C SER A 139 -27.02 1.47 17.55
N GLY A 140 -25.79 1.98 17.65
CA GLY A 140 -24.72 1.39 18.45
C GLY A 140 -24.13 0.09 17.88
N VAL A 141 -24.52 -0.29 16.66
CA VAL A 141 -24.05 -1.54 16.01
C VAL A 141 -22.58 -1.42 15.61
N MET A 142 -22.17 -0.26 15.11
CA MET A 142 -20.78 0.05 14.78
C MET A 142 -20.49 1.49 15.17
N SER A 143 -19.28 1.81 15.63
CA SER A 143 -18.85 3.19 15.84
C SER A 143 -18.17 3.75 14.60
N TYR A 144 -18.22 5.06 14.39
CA TYR A 144 -17.49 5.70 13.30
C TYR A 144 -15.97 5.48 13.47
N ASN A 145 -15.31 5.24 12.34
CA ASN A 145 -13.87 5.00 12.24
C ASN A 145 -13.18 6.12 11.43
N PRO A 146 -11.84 6.22 11.43
CA PRO A 146 -11.13 7.29 10.72
C PRO A 146 -11.40 7.31 9.22
N LEU A 147 -11.64 6.13 8.62
CA LEU A 147 -12.08 5.98 7.23
C LEU A 147 -13.41 6.72 6.97
N THR A 148 -14.36 6.61 7.90
CA THR A 148 -15.66 7.28 7.78
C THR A 148 -15.51 8.78 7.89
N LEU A 149 -14.65 9.27 8.79
CA LEU A 149 -14.28 10.68 8.89
C LEU A 149 -13.74 11.21 7.56
N ALA A 150 -12.74 10.53 7.00
CA ALA A 150 -12.16 10.90 5.72
C ALA A 150 -13.22 10.97 4.62
N ASN A 151 -14.04 9.93 4.48
CA ASN A 151 -15.12 9.88 3.48
C ASN A 151 -16.12 11.02 3.60
N ARG A 152 -16.52 11.39 4.84
CA ARG A 152 -17.45 12.50 5.07
C ARG A 152 -16.84 13.84 4.66
N LEU A 153 -15.55 14.04 4.92
CA LEU A 153 -14.81 15.23 4.52
C LEU A 153 -14.64 15.33 3.00
N LEU A 154 -14.59 14.23 2.24
CA LEU A 154 -14.57 14.25 0.77
C LEU A 154 -15.80 14.94 0.15
N SER A 155 -16.92 14.98 0.87
CA SER A 155 -18.13 15.72 0.44
C SER A 155 -18.00 17.24 0.57
N MET A 156 -17.03 17.69 1.37
CA MET A 156 -16.70 19.10 1.56
C MET A 156 -15.46 19.50 0.75
N TYR A 157 -14.51 18.59 0.59
CA TYR A 157 -13.24 18.78 -0.10
C TYR A 157 -13.05 17.72 -1.18
N PRO A 158 -13.65 17.89 -2.38
CA PRO A 158 -13.51 16.93 -3.48
C PRO A 158 -12.06 16.68 -3.91
N GLU A 159 -11.17 17.64 -3.67
CA GLU A 159 -9.73 17.59 -3.96
C GLU A 159 -9.03 16.47 -3.19
N LEU A 160 -9.57 16.09 -2.03
CA LEU A 160 -9.02 15.02 -1.20
C LEU A 160 -9.35 13.61 -1.72
N LYS A 161 -10.20 13.48 -2.75
CA LYS A 161 -10.58 12.16 -3.28
C LYS A 161 -9.40 11.38 -3.82
N GLU A 162 -8.49 12.05 -4.51
CA GLU A 162 -7.33 11.39 -5.11
C GLU A 162 -6.28 11.01 -4.05
N PRO A 163 -5.86 11.91 -3.14
CA PRO A 163 -5.02 11.54 -2.00
C PRO A 163 -5.60 10.43 -1.13
N TYR A 164 -6.92 10.41 -0.95
CA TYR A 164 -7.61 9.37 -0.18
C TYR A 164 -7.48 7.99 -0.82
N LYS A 165 -7.66 7.88 -2.15
CA LYS A 165 -7.45 6.63 -2.88
C LYS A 165 -5.99 6.22 -2.85
N GLN A 166 -5.07 7.17 -3.06
CA GLN A 166 -3.64 6.89 -3.08
C GLN A 166 -3.17 6.36 -1.73
N ASN A 167 -3.63 6.94 -0.62
CA ASN A 167 -3.31 6.46 0.73
C ASN A 167 -3.71 4.98 0.91
N ILE A 168 -4.91 4.59 0.50
CA ILE A 168 -5.36 3.20 0.61
C ILE A 168 -4.55 2.28 -0.32
N GLN A 169 -4.16 2.75 -1.50
CA GLN A 169 -3.31 2.00 -2.43
C GLN A 169 -1.90 1.80 -1.87
N ASP A 170 -1.32 2.83 -1.27
CA ASP A 170 0.06 2.80 -0.77
C ASP A 170 0.21 1.91 0.46
N TYR A 171 -0.80 1.87 1.32
CA TYR A 171 -0.74 1.15 2.60
C TYR A 171 -1.54 -0.15 2.63
N GLY A 172 -2.34 -0.44 1.60
CA GLY A 172 -3.22 -1.62 1.51
C GLY A 172 -4.48 -1.53 2.39
N ASP A 173 -4.54 -0.53 3.27
CA ASP A 173 -5.67 -0.14 4.09
C ASP A 173 -5.58 1.38 4.32
N PHE A 174 -6.62 2.01 4.85
CA PHE A 174 -6.58 3.43 5.14
C PHE A 174 -5.65 3.74 6.32
N LEU A 175 -4.61 4.54 6.07
CA LEU A 175 -3.70 5.04 7.10
C LEU A 175 -4.09 6.48 7.48
N PRO A 176 -4.85 6.68 8.57
CA PRO A 176 -5.40 7.99 8.89
C PRO A 176 -4.34 9.03 9.20
N GLU A 177 -3.28 8.68 9.93
CA GLU A 177 -2.26 9.64 10.32
C GLU A 177 -1.61 10.32 9.11
N ASP A 178 -1.23 9.53 8.10
CA ASP A 178 -0.65 10.04 6.87
C ASP A 178 -1.65 10.89 6.08
N PHE A 179 -2.88 10.39 5.90
CA PHE A 179 -3.90 11.12 5.15
C PHE A 179 -4.23 12.48 5.78
N PHE A 180 -4.45 12.52 7.10
CA PHE A 180 -4.82 13.76 7.78
C PHE A 180 -3.66 14.74 7.87
N LEU A 181 -2.46 14.28 8.27
CA LEU A 181 -1.31 15.15 8.43
C LEU A 181 -0.81 15.73 7.11
N ASN A 182 -0.71 14.89 6.06
CA ASN A 182 -0.05 15.28 4.82
C ASN A 182 -1.02 15.84 3.77
N HIS A 183 -2.33 15.61 3.90
CA HIS A 183 -3.30 16.02 2.90
C HIS A 183 -4.49 16.79 3.48
N ALA A 184 -5.27 16.20 4.39
CA ALA A 184 -6.55 16.79 4.79
C ALA A 184 -6.42 18.06 5.64
N ASN A 185 -5.46 18.10 6.57
CA ASN A 185 -5.30 19.20 7.52
C ASN A 185 -5.12 20.55 6.84
N LYS A 186 -4.44 20.60 5.69
CA LYS A 186 -4.29 21.83 4.90
C LYS A 186 -5.65 22.47 4.60
N TYR A 187 -6.58 21.72 4.03
CA TYR A 187 -7.89 22.24 3.63
C TYR A 187 -8.79 22.57 4.83
N ILE A 188 -8.71 21.75 5.89
CA ILE A 188 -9.45 21.98 7.13
C ILE A 188 -8.97 23.27 7.79
N HIS A 189 -7.66 23.45 7.93
CA HIS A 189 -7.07 24.64 8.54
C HIS A 189 -7.31 25.89 7.69
N GLU A 190 -7.21 25.80 6.36
CA GLU A 190 -7.59 26.91 5.47
C GLU A 190 -9.06 27.32 5.66
N THR A 191 -9.96 26.36 5.88
CA THR A 191 -11.38 26.63 6.16
C THR A 191 -11.55 27.38 7.49
N ILE A 192 -10.85 26.94 8.53
CA ILE A 192 -10.87 27.58 9.85
C ILE A 192 -10.25 28.98 9.78
N GLU A 193 -9.16 29.14 9.04
CA GLU A 193 -8.48 30.42 8.86
C GLU A 193 -9.37 31.45 8.15
N GLN A 194 -10.07 31.03 7.08
CA GLN A 194 -11.07 31.83 6.37
C GLN A 194 -12.26 32.24 7.26
N ASN A 195 -12.58 31.43 8.28
CA ASN A 195 -13.66 31.67 9.24
C ASN A 195 -15.03 32.00 8.59
N ASP A 196 -15.34 31.33 7.47
CA ASP A 196 -16.64 31.46 6.82
C ASP A 196 -17.70 30.70 7.64
N PRO A 197 -18.75 31.37 8.17
CA PRO A 197 -19.68 30.72 9.10
C PRO A 197 -20.43 29.52 8.51
N GLN A 198 -20.71 29.51 7.21
CA GLN A 198 -21.43 28.40 6.58
C GLN A 198 -20.52 27.16 6.46
N LYS A 199 -19.29 27.36 6.00
CA LYS A 199 -18.29 26.28 5.93
C LYS A 199 -17.90 25.78 7.32
N MET A 200 -17.75 26.67 8.31
CA MET A 200 -17.47 26.31 9.70
C MET A 200 -18.57 25.42 10.28
N LYS A 201 -19.85 25.82 10.14
CA LYS A 201 -20.99 24.98 10.57
C LYS A 201 -20.99 23.61 9.89
N LYS A 202 -20.68 23.54 8.60
CA LYS A 202 -20.62 22.26 7.87
C LYS A 202 -19.46 21.38 8.37
N LEU A 203 -18.27 21.95 8.52
CA LEU A 203 -17.09 21.25 9.00
C LEU A 203 -17.32 20.70 10.41
N PHE A 204 -17.69 21.55 11.35
CA PHE A 204 -17.89 21.15 12.74
C PHE A 204 -19.12 20.28 12.94
N GLY A 205 -20.16 20.43 12.10
CA GLY A 205 -21.26 19.46 12.09
C GLY A 205 -20.81 18.03 11.74
N ILE A 206 -19.83 17.89 10.83
CA ILE A 206 -19.20 16.58 10.55
C ILE A 206 -18.34 16.12 11.72
N LEU A 207 -17.50 17.01 12.27
CA LEU A 207 -16.58 16.65 13.37
C LEU A 207 -17.34 16.27 14.65
N ASN A 208 -18.34 17.05 15.08
CA ASN A 208 -19.16 16.75 16.26
C ASN A 208 -19.89 15.40 16.09
N GLU A 209 -20.57 15.19 14.95
CA GLU A 209 -21.31 13.94 14.70
C GLU A 209 -20.39 12.72 14.76
N ILE A 210 -19.21 12.81 14.15
CA ILE A 210 -18.28 11.68 14.08
C ILE A 210 -17.53 11.46 15.38
N PHE A 211 -17.26 12.53 16.12
CA PHE A 211 -16.63 12.45 17.43
C PHE A 211 -17.53 11.75 18.45
N GLU A 212 -18.81 12.14 18.49
CA GLU A 212 -19.78 11.62 19.46
C GLU A 212 -19.98 10.10 19.32
N ASP A 213 -20.22 9.62 18.09
CA ASP A 213 -20.45 8.20 17.79
C ASP A 213 -19.16 7.48 17.32
N GLY A 214 -17.99 8.07 17.60
CA GLY A 214 -16.69 7.63 17.09
C GLY A 214 -15.97 6.62 17.98
N THR A 215 -15.09 5.83 17.38
CA THR A 215 -14.06 5.07 18.11
C THR A 215 -13.04 6.01 18.77
N ASN A 216 -12.37 5.56 19.83
CA ASN A 216 -11.30 6.32 20.50
C ASN A 216 -10.20 6.76 19.52
N GLU A 217 -9.88 5.93 18.52
CA GLU A 217 -8.93 6.27 17.46
C GLU A 217 -9.42 7.46 16.63
N THR A 218 -10.71 7.47 16.26
CA THR A 218 -11.31 8.56 15.49
C THR A 218 -11.38 9.84 16.30
N GLN A 219 -11.79 9.75 17.56
CA GLN A 219 -11.77 10.88 18.50
C GLN A 219 -10.35 11.45 18.65
N GLY A 220 -9.35 10.58 18.74
CA GLY A 220 -7.94 10.96 18.78
C GLY A 220 -7.48 11.68 17.51
N VAL A 221 -7.85 11.19 16.32
CA VAL A 221 -7.56 11.86 15.05
C VAL A 221 -8.17 13.26 15.02
N ILE A 222 -9.43 13.42 15.44
CA ILE A 222 -10.11 14.73 15.45
C ILE A 222 -9.45 15.67 16.45
N ALA A 223 -9.37 15.27 17.72
CA ALA A 223 -8.94 16.17 18.80
C ALA A 223 -7.43 16.46 18.76
N VAL A 224 -6.61 15.45 18.43
CA VAL A 224 -5.14 15.56 18.46
C VAL A 224 -4.59 15.92 17.09
N THR A 225 -4.91 15.14 16.05
CA THR A 225 -4.27 15.28 14.73
C THR A 225 -4.81 16.45 13.93
N ILE A 226 -6.12 16.72 14.00
CA ILE A 226 -6.76 17.80 13.23
C ILE A 226 -6.76 19.12 14.03
N LEU A 227 -7.37 19.11 15.21
CA LEU A 227 -7.60 20.33 16.01
C LEU A 227 -6.43 20.67 16.94
N GLY A 228 -5.66 19.68 17.39
CA GLY A 228 -4.47 19.87 18.23
C GLY A 228 -3.21 20.31 17.46
N ALA A 229 -3.24 20.29 16.12
CA ALA A 229 -2.08 20.53 15.26
C ALA A 229 -1.48 21.96 15.37
N LYS A 230 -2.28 22.94 15.82
CA LYS A 230 -1.83 24.34 15.99
C LYS A 230 -1.38 24.68 17.42
N TYR A 231 -1.22 23.68 18.30
CA TYR A 231 -0.60 23.81 19.63
C TYR A 231 -1.13 24.97 20.50
N ASN A 232 -2.45 25.05 20.68
CA ASN A 232 -3.10 26.09 21.50
C ASN A 232 -2.91 27.52 20.96
N ASP A 233 -2.81 27.69 19.64
CA ASP A 233 -2.93 29.00 18.99
C ASP A 233 -4.23 29.69 19.45
N PRO A 234 -4.16 30.84 20.17
CA PRO A 234 -5.34 31.50 20.72
C PRO A 234 -6.34 31.96 19.67
N ASP A 235 -5.86 32.45 18.51
CA ASP A 235 -6.69 32.94 17.42
C ASP A 235 -7.41 31.77 16.75
N PHE A 236 -6.72 30.64 16.60
CA PHE A 236 -7.33 29.39 16.12
C PHE A 236 -8.44 28.92 17.06
N MET A 237 -8.15 28.85 18.37
CA MET A 237 -9.11 28.40 19.37
C MET A 237 -10.35 29.30 19.44
N GLN A 238 -10.18 30.61 19.38
CA GLN A 238 -11.30 31.56 19.41
C GLN A 238 -12.27 31.34 18.24
N LYS A 239 -11.77 30.96 17.06
CA LYS A 239 -12.60 30.71 15.88
C LYS A 239 -13.40 29.40 15.97
N ILE A 240 -12.89 28.38 16.65
CA ILE A 240 -13.48 27.04 16.62
C ILE A 240 -14.37 26.72 17.82
N VAL A 241 -14.15 27.36 18.98
CA VAL A 241 -14.83 27.03 20.24
C VAL A 241 -16.35 27.11 20.14
N GLU A 242 -16.90 28.09 19.41
CA GLU A 242 -18.35 28.25 19.28
C GLU A 242 -19.03 27.18 18.41
N TYR A 243 -18.25 26.40 17.64
CA TYR A 243 -18.76 25.36 16.75
C TYR A 243 -18.61 23.95 17.31
N MET A 244 -17.85 23.77 18.40
CA MET A 244 -17.65 22.47 19.04
C MET A 244 -18.75 22.16 20.05
N GLU A 245 -19.22 20.92 20.06
CA GLU A 245 -20.19 20.42 21.03
C GLU A 245 -19.48 19.72 22.21
N GLY A 246 -20.18 19.61 23.34
CA GLY A 246 -19.65 19.26 24.68
C GLY A 246 -18.44 18.34 24.70
N GLY A 247 -18.59 17.08 24.27
CA GLY A 247 -17.52 16.09 24.32
C GLY A 247 -16.30 16.44 23.45
N LEU A 248 -16.51 17.02 22.28
CA LEU A 248 -15.41 17.47 21.41
C LEU A 248 -14.67 18.66 22.02
N LEU A 249 -15.41 19.65 22.54
CA LEU A 249 -14.83 20.83 23.18
C LEU A 249 -13.96 20.43 24.38
N GLU A 250 -14.48 19.57 25.26
CA GLU A 250 -13.74 19.07 26.42
C GLU A 250 -12.44 18.37 26.01
N ALA A 251 -12.53 17.44 25.04
CA ALA A 251 -11.37 16.70 24.56
C ALA A 251 -10.29 17.61 23.94
N VAL A 252 -10.69 18.58 23.11
CA VAL A 252 -9.74 19.52 22.48
C VAL A 252 -9.07 20.41 23.53
N VAL A 253 -9.80 20.89 24.53
CA VAL A 253 -9.24 21.69 25.63
C VAL A 253 -8.22 20.86 26.43
N GLU A 254 -8.53 19.60 26.74
CA GLU A 254 -7.59 18.72 27.45
C GLU A 254 -6.34 18.40 26.63
N VAL A 255 -6.50 18.06 25.36
CA VAL A 255 -5.39 17.82 24.44
C VAL A 255 -4.48 19.04 24.36
N ASN A 256 -5.04 20.24 24.22
CA ASN A 256 -4.24 21.47 24.17
C ASN A 256 -3.49 21.73 25.47
N LYS A 257 -4.12 21.56 26.64
CA LYS A 257 -3.44 21.67 27.95
C LYS A 257 -2.29 20.67 28.08
N TYR A 258 -2.46 19.45 27.56
CA TYR A 258 -1.42 18.42 27.58
C TYR A 258 -0.26 18.76 26.63
N LEU A 259 -0.57 19.13 25.40
CA LEU A 259 0.41 19.51 24.39
C LEU A 259 1.18 20.77 24.83
N GLU A 260 0.54 21.73 25.48
CA GLU A 260 1.19 22.90 26.04
C GLU A 260 2.35 22.52 26.97
N LYS A 261 2.15 21.52 27.82
CA LYS A 261 3.13 21.07 28.83
C LYS A 261 4.15 20.06 28.30
N ASN A 262 3.88 19.37 27.18
CA ASN A 262 4.67 18.23 26.74
C ASN A 262 5.29 18.42 25.33
N ARG A 263 6.53 18.94 25.29
CA ARG A 263 7.30 19.13 24.05
C ARG A 263 7.55 17.82 23.28
N GLY A 264 7.73 16.69 23.98
CA GLY A 264 7.95 15.39 23.35
C GLY A 264 6.72 14.87 22.61
N ALA A 265 5.52 15.13 23.16
CA ALA A 265 4.27 14.81 22.48
C ALA A 265 4.10 15.64 21.20
N ARG A 266 4.43 16.94 21.23
CA ARG A 266 4.41 17.80 20.02
C ARG A 266 5.31 17.27 18.91
N LEU A 267 6.56 16.91 19.26
CA LEU A 267 7.52 16.37 18.30
C LEU A 267 7.05 15.07 17.64
N ARG A 268 6.26 14.23 18.34
CA ARG A 268 5.68 13.01 17.77
C ARG A 268 4.51 13.28 16.82
N LEU A 269 3.82 14.40 16.97
CA LEU A 269 2.77 14.82 16.03
C LEU A 269 3.38 15.38 14.74
N GLU A 270 4.43 16.19 14.86
CA GLU A 270 5.20 16.69 13.71
C GLU A 270 5.95 15.58 12.97
N LYS A 271 6.46 14.59 13.71
CA LYS A 271 7.27 13.49 13.19
C LYS A 271 6.75 12.16 13.73
N PRO A 272 5.63 11.65 13.17
CA PRO A 272 5.08 10.38 13.61
C PRO A 272 6.08 9.25 13.34
N PRO A 273 6.09 8.20 14.19
CA PRO A 273 6.92 7.03 13.95
C PRO A 273 6.56 6.38 12.60
N ILE A 274 7.58 5.88 11.89
CA ILE A 274 7.41 5.26 10.58
C ILE A 274 6.37 4.14 10.67
N TYR A 275 5.34 4.21 9.82
CA TYR A 275 4.33 3.17 9.69
C TYR A 275 5.00 1.84 9.35
N LYS A 276 4.72 0.83 10.18
CA LYS A 276 5.09 -0.57 9.90
C LYS A 276 3.80 -1.29 9.53
N PRO A 277 3.66 -1.80 8.30
CA PRO A 277 2.49 -2.57 7.90
C PRO A 277 2.21 -3.67 8.92
N LYS A 278 0.94 -3.85 9.29
CA LYS A 278 0.53 -4.99 10.12
C LYS A 278 0.96 -6.25 9.37
N ARG A 279 1.95 -6.96 9.90
CA ARG A 279 2.30 -8.28 9.36
C ARG A 279 1.03 -9.13 9.41
N ASP A 280 0.64 -9.69 8.28
CA ASP A 280 -0.32 -10.79 8.28
C ASP A 280 0.14 -11.77 9.34
N LYS A 281 -0.76 -12.13 10.26
CA LYS A 281 -0.57 -13.33 11.08
C LYS A 281 -0.69 -14.52 10.14
N LYS A 282 0.30 -14.72 9.26
CA LYS A 282 0.55 -16.02 8.68
C LYS A 282 0.95 -16.89 9.85
N GLY A 283 0.08 -17.83 10.21
CA GLY A 283 0.43 -18.93 11.11
C GLY A 283 1.82 -19.40 10.71
N GLY A 284 2.73 -19.40 11.68
CA GLY A 284 4.14 -19.65 11.40
C GLY A 284 4.28 -20.96 10.62
N LEU A 285 5.38 -21.10 9.88
CA LEU A 285 5.73 -22.37 9.22
C LEU A 285 5.62 -23.58 10.17
N MET A 286 5.80 -23.34 11.49
CA MET A 286 5.57 -24.31 12.56
C MET A 286 4.09 -24.71 12.78
N ASP A 287 3.10 -23.81 12.65
CA ASP A 287 1.67 -24.15 12.72
C ASP A 287 1.23 -25.02 11.54
N LEU A 288 1.84 -24.80 10.36
CA LEU A 288 1.59 -25.62 9.19
C LEU A 288 2.29 -27.00 9.29
N LEU A 289 3.40 -27.09 10.02
CA LEU A 289 4.18 -28.32 10.24
C LEU A 289 3.66 -29.16 11.41
N LEU A 290 2.97 -28.56 12.38
CA LEU A 290 2.50 -29.21 13.61
C LEU A 290 1.02 -29.62 13.59
N GLY A 291 0.53 -30.03 12.41
CA GLY A 291 -0.61 -30.93 12.32
C GLY A 291 -1.96 -30.31 12.63
N GLY A 292 -2.69 -29.96 11.57
CA GLY A 292 -4.15 -30.05 11.59
C GLY A 292 -4.59 -31.50 11.76
N GLN A 293 -4.56 -32.02 12.98
CA GLN A 293 -5.43 -33.12 13.37
C GLN A 293 -6.65 -32.53 14.09
N PRO A 294 -7.88 -32.76 13.57
CA PRO A 294 -9.07 -32.44 14.33
C PRO A 294 -9.13 -33.35 15.55
N GLN A 295 -9.05 -32.76 16.74
CA GLN A 295 -9.38 -33.41 17.99
C GLN A 295 -10.86 -33.77 17.93
N GLN A 296 -11.18 -35.03 17.59
CA GLN A 296 -12.51 -35.59 17.81
C GLN A 296 -12.73 -35.68 19.31
N SER A 297 -13.53 -34.77 19.85
CA SER A 297 -14.20 -34.92 21.13
C SER A 297 -15.34 -35.93 20.97
N GLY A 298 -15.00 -37.21 21.13
CA GLY A 298 -15.95 -38.30 21.32
C GLY A 298 -16.16 -38.55 22.82
N ARG A 299 -17.43 -38.58 23.21
CA ARG A 299 -18.03 -38.88 24.53
C ARG A 299 -17.33 -39.94 25.38
#